data_AF-A0A7V6LLG4-F1
#
_entry.id   AF-A0A7V6LLG4-F1
#
_cell.length_a   1.000
_cell.length_b   1.000
_cell.length_c   1.000
_cell.angle_alpha   90.00
_cell.angle_beta   90.00
_cell.angle_gamma   90.00
#
_symmetry.space_group_name_H-M   'P 1'
#
loop_
_entity.id
_entity.type
_entity.pdbx_description
1 polymer ?
#
loop_
_entity_poly.entity_id
_entity_poly.type
_entity_poly.pdbx_seq_one_letter_code
_entity_poly.pdbx_strand_id
1 'polypeptide(L)'
;MNFLSLFRSKKIKGPVFIKDFSYESNDNLKRLNELLDLVGDDQKPIIEEQIKYMSIGLEGEKNVQFELKHSYLPFLCLHDIRLEYNGLTSQFDFIIICPNLIMVLETKKLIGDIQIDSEGNFTRMFKDYKGTVYKKEGMYSPVSQNQKHVDLLQRMLIDNKLIKKLPIYSLVVVANPKTIIDKRFAPTEVKNCVVKYDQLKNELTKRINENKEVRMSESTMYGIAEFIMKNDKPIEMDYVKMFNLKIKPQEQIRNEEAKEEVKVLDEETVPVINDELYEKLKNYRIIKAKEKKIPLYYVYNNKEMEDLVLNQPTTIEHLSQIKGFGEKKCEEYGNDIIEIVKSFLKQSEKIVETAQEKELKEEIKESEANEEKVEDLRLIKELKKFRYQKSQEATIPPYLVFNNKEMFALCDKLPSTLEELQKVPGFKEEKVKNYGKDILEIISKYKDA
;
A
#
# COMPACT_ATOMS: atom_id res chain seq x y z
N MET A 1 -36.77 -9.00 10.09
CA MET A 1 -37.25 -7.89 9.23
C MET A 1 -36.31 -7.75 8.05
N ASN A 2 -36.75 -7.29 6.88
CA ASN A 2 -35.87 -7.16 5.71
C ASN A 2 -35.05 -5.86 5.80
N PHE A 3 -33.72 -5.93 5.80
CA PHE A 3 -32.83 -4.77 5.96
C PHE A 3 -33.12 -3.67 4.92
N LEU A 4 -33.46 -4.07 3.69
CA LEU A 4 -33.83 -3.19 2.58
C LEU A 4 -35.11 -2.37 2.81
N SER A 5 -36.02 -2.78 3.69
CA SER A 5 -37.22 -1.98 3.98
C SER A 5 -36.92 -0.65 4.68
N LEU A 6 -35.74 -0.54 5.32
CA LEU A 6 -35.29 0.71 5.96
C LEU A 6 -34.92 1.80 4.94
N PHE A 7 -34.57 1.42 3.71
CA PHE A 7 -34.13 2.31 2.64
C PHE A 7 -35.27 2.74 1.70
N ARG A 8 -36.32 1.93 1.57
CA ARG A 8 -37.49 2.18 0.69
C ARG A 8 -38.25 3.49 0.96
N SER A 9 -38.03 4.16 2.10
CA SER A 9 -38.68 5.43 2.47
C SER A 9 -37.87 6.69 2.11
N LYS A 10 -36.62 6.56 1.65
CA LYS A 10 -35.75 7.70 1.32
C LYS A 10 -35.37 7.71 -0.15
N LYS A 11 -35.71 8.82 -0.83
CA LYS A 11 -35.33 9.11 -2.22
C LYS A 11 -33.82 8.99 -2.42
N ILE A 12 -33.39 8.36 -3.50
CA ILE A 12 -31.98 8.10 -3.81
C ILE A 12 -31.32 9.43 -4.21
N LYS A 13 -30.54 10.02 -3.30
CA LYS A 13 -29.84 11.31 -3.49
C LYS A 13 -28.36 11.16 -3.91
N GLY A 14 -27.84 9.94 -3.94
CA GLY A 14 -26.45 9.61 -4.19
C GLY A 14 -26.23 8.09 -4.12
N PRO A 15 -24.98 7.62 -4.05
CA PRO A 15 -24.65 6.20 -4.02
C PRO A 15 -25.21 5.51 -2.77
N VAL A 16 -25.90 4.39 -2.94
CA VAL A 16 -26.37 3.52 -1.85
C VAL A 16 -25.84 2.11 -2.06
N PHE A 17 -24.96 1.66 -1.17
CA PHE A 17 -24.43 0.29 -1.20
C PHE A 17 -25.39 -0.63 -0.45
N ILE A 18 -25.94 -1.61 -1.16
CA ILE A 18 -26.86 -2.63 -0.64
C ILE A 18 -26.10 -3.83 -0.06
N LYS A 19 -25.03 -4.22 -0.76
CA LYS A 19 -23.94 -5.06 -0.26
C LYS A 19 -22.67 -4.24 -0.45
N ASP A 20 -22.04 -3.87 0.67
CA ASP A 20 -20.88 -2.98 0.70
C ASP A 20 -19.57 -3.79 0.80
N PHE A 21 -18.50 -3.26 0.24
CA PHE A 21 -17.16 -3.85 0.29
C PHE A 21 -16.65 -3.85 1.74
N SER A 22 -16.14 -4.99 2.20
CA SER A 22 -15.55 -5.13 3.53
C SER A 22 -14.23 -5.87 3.45
N TYR A 23 -13.13 -5.11 3.55
CA TYR A 23 -11.78 -5.65 3.57
C TYR A 23 -11.54 -6.50 4.83
N GLU A 24 -11.96 -5.98 5.99
CA GLU A 24 -11.76 -6.58 7.32
C GLU A 24 -12.72 -7.75 7.61
N SER A 25 -13.76 -7.94 6.78
CA SER A 25 -14.62 -9.14 6.80
C SER A 25 -14.58 -9.93 5.49
N ASN A 26 -13.45 -9.92 4.78
CA ASN A 26 -13.22 -10.91 3.73
C ASN A 26 -12.83 -12.24 4.40
N ASP A 27 -13.80 -13.13 4.57
CA ASP A 27 -13.61 -14.37 5.32
C ASP A 27 -12.69 -15.37 4.60
N ASN A 28 -12.51 -15.25 3.28
CA ASN A 28 -11.52 -16.00 2.52
C ASN A 28 -10.07 -15.57 2.86
N LEU A 29 -9.80 -14.26 2.98
CA LEU A 29 -8.50 -13.78 3.49
C LEU A 29 -8.25 -14.26 4.92
N LYS A 30 -9.24 -14.17 5.82
CA LYS A 30 -9.08 -14.65 7.21
C LYS A 30 -8.71 -16.14 7.24
N ARG A 31 -9.49 -16.97 6.55
CA ARG A 31 -9.29 -18.42 6.46
C ARG A 31 -7.94 -18.80 5.84
N LEU A 32 -7.40 -18.01 4.91
CA LEU A 32 -6.04 -18.19 4.40
C LEU A 32 -4.97 -17.85 5.43
N ASN A 33 -5.12 -16.76 6.19
CA ASN A 33 -4.18 -16.42 7.26
C ASN A 33 -4.22 -17.46 8.39
N GLU A 34 -5.41 -17.87 8.83
CA GLU A 34 -5.63 -18.96 9.80
C GLU A 34 -4.99 -20.29 9.37
N LEU A 35 -4.85 -20.53 8.05
CA LEU A 35 -4.20 -21.74 7.54
C LEU A 35 -2.67 -21.69 7.59
N LEU A 36 -2.03 -20.51 7.69
CA LEU A 36 -0.57 -20.40 7.82
C LEU A 36 -0.06 -21.03 9.13
N ASP A 37 -0.79 -20.81 10.23
CA ASP A 37 -0.50 -21.39 11.55
C ASP A 37 -0.70 -22.92 11.57
N LEU A 38 -1.55 -23.43 10.66
CA LEU A 38 -2.02 -24.82 10.64
C LEU A 38 -1.27 -25.73 9.67
N VAL A 39 -0.28 -25.24 8.91
CA VAL A 39 0.49 -26.04 7.94
C VAL A 39 2.00 -25.97 8.17
N GLY A 40 2.74 -26.94 7.60
CA GLY A 40 4.20 -26.94 7.60
C GLY A 40 4.79 -25.79 6.77
N ASP A 41 6.04 -25.41 7.08
CA ASP A 41 6.79 -24.36 6.37
C ASP A 41 6.92 -24.65 4.86
N ASP A 42 6.83 -25.91 4.42
CA ASP A 42 6.80 -26.32 3.02
C ASP A 42 5.50 -25.92 2.28
N GLN A 43 4.44 -25.58 3.02
CA GLN A 43 3.12 -25.23 2.48
C GLN A 43 2.70 -23.78 2.79
N LYS A 44 3.42 -23.03 3.64
CA LYS A 44 3.17 -21.59 3.85
C LYS A 44 3.30 -20.76 2.55
N PRO A 45 4.33 -20.93 1.68
CA PRO A 45 4.53 -20.06 0.51
C PRO A 45 3.39 -20.04 -0.51
N ILE A 46 2.69 -21.16 -0.74
CA ILE A 46 1.53 -21.20 -1.67
C ILE A 46 0.30 -20.48 -1.10
N ILE A 47 0.16 -20.47 0.23
CA ILE A 47 -0.89 -19.73 0.93
C ILE A 47 -0.56 -18.23 0.94
N GLU A 48 0.70 -17.87 1.22
CA GLU A 48 1.20 -16.49 1.17
C GLU A 48 1.05 -15.88 -0.23
N GLU A 49 1.40 -16.63 -1.29
CA GLU A 49 1.18 -16.19 -2.67
C GLU A 49 -0.32 -15.97 -2.97
N GLN A 50 -1.20 -16.85 -2.50
CA GLN A 50 -2.65 -16.69 -2.64
C GLN A 50 -3.18 -15.46 -1.86
N ILE A 51 -2.71 -15.22 -0.63
CA ILE A 51 -3.03 -14.03 0.17
C ILE A 51 -2.57 -12.76 -0.56
N LYS A 52 -1.37 -12.78 -1.13
CA LYS A 52 -0.78 -11.68 -1.90
C LYS A 52 -1.61 -11.34 -3.13
N TYR A 53 -1.97 -12.33 -3.95
CA TYR A 53 -2.84 -12.09 -5.12
C TYR A 53 -4.24 -11.61 -4.72
N MET A 54 -4.84 -12.16 -3.66
CA MET A 54 -6.17 -11.75 -3.19
C MET A 54 -6.17 -10.32 -2.65
N SER A 55 -5.20 -9.97 -1.80
CA SER A 55 -5.02 -8.62 -1.25
C SER A 55 -4.76 -7.58 -2.34
N ILE A 56 -3.97 -7.95 -3.35
CA ILE A 56 -3.76 -7.12 -4.55
C ILE A 56 -5.10 -6.85 -5.25
N GLY A 57 -5.94 -7.86 -5.49
CA GLY A 57 -7.27 -7.68 -6.09
C GLY A 57 -8.17 -6.75 -5.28
N LEU A 58 -8.31 -7.02 -3.99
CA LEU A 58 -9.16 -6.27 -3.05
C LEU A 58 -8.75 -4.80 -2.91
N GLU A 59 -7.45 -4.47 -2.91
CA GLU A 59 -6.99 -3.08 -2.94
C GLU A 59 -7.43 -2.35 -4.23
N GLY A 60 -7.49 -3.08 -5.36
CA GLY A 60 -8.02 -2.55 -6.62
C GLY A 60 -9.52 -2.25 -6.52
N GLU A 61 -10.30 -3.18 -5.98
CA GLU A 61 -11.75 -2.99 -5.73
C GLU A 61 -12.02 -1.85 -4.75
N LYS A 62 -11.19 -1.70 -3.70
CA LYS A 62 -11.24 -0.59 -2.75
C LYS A 62 -11.07 0.77 -3.46
N ASN A 63 -10.16 0.88 -4.43
CA ASN A 63 -9.99 2.10 -5.23
C ASN A 63 -11.22 2.38 -6.13
N VAL A 64 -11.78 1.35 -6.77
CA VAL A 64 -13.00 1.48 -7.58
C VAL A 64 -14.18 1.91 -6.71
N GLN A 65 -14.36 1.29 -5.54
CA GLN A 65 -15.40 1.68 -4.61
C GLN A 65 -15.22 3.14 -4.11
N PHE A 66 -13.98 3.56 -3.83
CA PHE A 66 -13.73 4.94 -3.37
C PHE A 66 -14.29 5.96 -4.37
N GLU A 67 -14.04 5.77 -5.66
CA GLU A 67 -14.59 6.62 -6.73
C GLU A 67 -16.12 6.50 -6.85
N LEU A 68 -16.68 5.29 -6.67
CA LEU A 68 -18.13 5.10 -6.64
C LEU A 68 -18.78 5.86 -5.48
N LYS A 69 -18.21 5.82 -4.27
CA LYS A 69 -18.69 6.57 -3.09
C LYS A 69 -18.58 8.08 -3.29
N HIS A 70 -17.53 8.58 -3.95
CA HIS A 70 -17.33 10.01 -4.27
C HIS A 70 -17.94 10.46 -5.62
N SER A 71 -18.70 9.60 -6.29
CA SER A 71 -19.40 9.95 -7.53
C SER A 71 -20.56 10.93 -7.30
N TYR A 72 -21.21 10.86 -6.14
CA TYR A 72 -22.47 11.55 -5.81
C TYR A 72 -23.65 11.25 -6.78
N LEU A 73 -23.56 10.18 -7.57
CA LEU A 73 -24.61 9.79 -8.52
C LEU A 73 -25.70 8.93 -7.85
N PRO A 74 -27.00 9.11 -8.18
CA PRO A 74 -28.09 8.38 -7.54
C PRO A 74 -28.23 6.96 -8.13
N PHE A 75 -27.54 5.99 -7.53
CA PHE A 75 -27.61 4.58 -7.89
C PHE A 75 -27.64 3.66 -6.66
N LEU A 76 -28.11 2.42 -6.86
CA LEU A 76 -27.84 1.31 -5.93
C LEU A 76 -26.60 0.54 -6.41
N CYS A 77 -25.77 0.08 -5.47
CA CYS A 77 -24.59 -0.74 -5.77
C CYS A 77 -24.57 -2.02 -4.93
N LEU A 78 -24.13 -3.12 -5.54
CA LEU A 78 -23.95 -4.43 -4.92
C LEU A 78 -22.54 -4.90 -5.24
N HIS A 79 -21.72 -5.17 -4.21
CA HIS A 79 -20.35 -5.69 -4.35
C HIS A 79 -20.28 -7.21 -4.15
N ASP A 80 -19.33 -7.88 -4.82
CA ASP A 80 -19.05 -9.32 -4.76
C ASP A 80 -20.31 -10.20 -4.81
N ILE A 81 -21.10 -10.04 -5.87
CA ILE A 81 -22.29 -10.86 -6.09
C ILE A 81 -21.91 -12.10 -6.92
N ARG A 82 -22.40 -13.28 -6.56
CA ARG A 82 -22.30 -14.47 -7.41
C ARG A 82 -23.67 -15.04 -7.72
N LEU A 83 -24.03 -15.06 -9.01
CA LEU A 83 -25.31 -15.60 -9.49
C LEU A 83 -25.10 -16.90 -10.27
N GLU A 84 -26.13 -17.75 -10.22
CA GLU A 84 -26.24 -18.97 -10.99
C GLU A 84 -27.58 -18.96 -11.73
N TYR A 85 -27.54 -19.17 -13.04
CA TYR A 85 -28.74 -19.18 -13.88
C TYR A 85 -28.58 -20.13 -15.07
N ASN A 86 -29.56 -21.01 -15.28
CA ASN A 86 -29.58 -22.02 -16.35
C ASN A 86 -28.27 -22.85 -16.48
N GLY A 87 -27.69 -23.24 -15.33
CA GLY A 87 -26.45 -24.02 -15.27
C GLY A 87 -25.16 -23.22 -15.52
N LEU A 88 -25.26 -21.92 -15.81
CA LEU A 88 -24.13 -20.99 -15.89
C LEU A 88 -23.95 -20.26 -14.56
N THR A 89 -22.71 -19.92 -14.21
CA THR A 89 -22.38 -19.11 -13.03
C THR A 89 -21.58 -17.87 -13.43
N SER A 90 -21.78 -16.76 -12.74
CA SER A 90 -20.96 -15.56 -12.91
C SER A 90 -20.77 -14.85 -11.57
N GLN A 91 -19.57 -14.33 -11.35
CA GLN A 91 -19.24 -13.43 -10.24
C GLN A 91 -19.20 -12.00 -10.79
N PHE A 92 -19.59 -11.03 -9.97
CA PHE A 92 -19.80 -9.65 -10.35
C PHE A 92 -19.16 -8.75 -9.27
N ASP A 93 -17.99 -8.17 -9.57
CA ASP A 93 -17.26 -7.34 -8.61
C ASP A 93 -18.14 -6.17 -8.15
N PHE A 94 -18.75 -5.41 -9.08
CA PHE A 94 -19.84 -4.50 -8.75
C PHE A 94 -20.98 -4.53 -9.77
N ILE A 95 -22.22 -4.65 -9.28
CA ILE A 95 -23.44 -4.36 -10.06
C ILE A 95 -23.96 -2.99 -9.63
N ILE A 96 -24.09 -2.07 -10.59
CA ILE A 96 -24.64 -0.73 -10.37
C ILE A 96 -25.99 -0.62 -11.06
N ILE A 97 -27.03 -0.37 -10.28
CA ILE A 97 -28.40 -0.16 -10.75
C ILE A 97 -28.66 1.35 -10.76
N CYS A 98 -28.69 1.94 -11.96
CA CYS A 98 -29.04 3.34 -12.17
C CYS A 98 -30.54 3.47 -12.50
N PRO A 99 -31.12 4.69 -12.50
CA PRO A 99 -32.54 4.88 -12.80
C PRO A 99 -32.96 4.49 -14.23
N ASN A 100 -32.02 4.28 -15.15
CA ASN A 100 -32.27 4.07 -16.57
C ASN A 100 -31.41 2.98 -17.25
N LEU A 101 -30.52 2.33 -16.51
CA LEU A 101 -29.59 1.31 -17.00
C LEU A 101 -29.03 0.51 -15.82
N ILE A 102 -28.41 -0.62 -16.12
CA ILE A 102 -27.52 -1.34 -15.19
C ILE A 102 -26.10 -1.33 -15.78
N MET A 103 -25.07 -1.29 -14.93
CA MET A 103 -23.70 -1.56 -15.33
C MET A 103 -23.11 -2.67 -14.47
N VAL A 104 -22.38 -3.58 -15.11
CA VAL A 104 -21.53 -4.56 -14.43
C VAL A 104 -20.09 -4.09 -14.58
N LEU A 105 -19.43 -3.80 -13.46
CA LEU A 105 -18.04 -3.39 -13.41
C LEU A 105 -17.18 -4.60 -13.06
N GLU A 106 -16.26 -4.93 -13.96
CA GLU A 106 -15.19 -5.90 -13.75
C GLU A 106 -13.92 -5.13 -13.40
N THR A 107 -13.43 -5.29 -12.18
CA THR A 107 -12.23 -4.64 -11.67
C THR A 107 -11.00 -5.47 -12.00
N LYS A 108 -9.97 -4.83 -12.54
CA LYS A 108 -8.69 -5.51 -12.85
C LYS A 108 -7.50 -4.63 -12.47
N LYS A 109 -6.81 -5.01 -11.38
CA LYS A 109 -5.53 -4.41 -10.97
C LYS A 109 -4.37 -5.05 -11.73
N LEU A 110 -4.35 -4.81 -13.03
CA LEU A 110 -3.29 -5.31 -13.92
C LEU A 110 -1.96 -4.64 -13.58
N ILE A 111 -0.86 -5.38 -13.71
CA ILE A 111 0.52 -4.88 -13.58
C ILE A 111 1.14 -4.89 -14.98
N GLY A 112 1.86 -3.81 -15.33
CA GLY A 112 2.31 -3.52 -16.68
C GLY A 112 1.32 -2.64 -17.46
N ASP A 113 1.70 -2.25 -18.67
CA ASP A 113 0.87 -1.50 -19.60
C ASP A 113 -0.01 -2.43 -20.44
N ILE A 114 -1.20 -1.96 -20.80
CA ILE A 114 -2.16 -2.71 -21.62
C ILE A 114 -2.28 -2.04 -22.99
N GLN A 115 -1.99 -2.80 -24.04
CA GLN A 115 -2.24 -2.41 -25.42
C GLN A 115 -3.44 -3.20 -25.96
N ILE A 116 -4.31 -2.52 -26.71
CA ILE A 116 -5.46 -3.12 -27.40
C ILE A 116 -5.33 -2.79 -28.89
N ASP A 117 -5.24 -3.83 -29.71
CA ASP A 117 -5.09 -3.71 -31.18
C ASP A 117 -6.43 -3.48 -31.91
N SER A 118 -6.39 -3.44 -33.24
CA SER A 118 -7.56 -3.23 -34.10
C SER A 118 -8.54 -4.41 -34.17
N GLU A 119 -8.14 -5.61 -33.75
CA GLU A 119 -9.03 -6.77 -33.64
C GLU A 119 -9.68 -6.86 -32.25
N GLY A 120 -9.15 -6.10 -31.28
CA GLY A 120 -9.58 -6.12 -29.88
C GLY A 120 -8.79 -7.11 -29.01
N ASN A 121 -7.66 -7.64 -29.50
CA ASN A 121 -6.78 -8.47 -28.69
C ASN A 121 -6.08 -7.62 -27.62
N PHE A 122 -5.96 -8.15 -26.41
CA PHE A 122 -5.29 -7.47 -25.30
C PHE A 122 -3.86 -8.02 -25.15
N THR A 123 -2.87 -7.12 -25.17
CA THR A 123 -1.46 -7.43 -24.90
C THR A 123 -0.99 -6.70 -23.66
N ARG A 124 -0.40 -7.43 -22.71
CA ARG A 124 0.24 -6.87 -21.51
C ARG A 124 1.73 -6.71 -21.74
N MET A 125 2.28 -5.55 -21.38
CA MET A 125 3.68 -5.17 -21.62
C MET A 125 4.35 -4.72 -20.33
N PHE A 126 5.53 -5.25 -20.03
CA PHE A 126 6.32 -4.91 -18.85
C PHE A 126 7.54 -4.09 -19.26
N LYS A 127 7.77 -2.98 -18.55
CA LYS A 127 8.84 -2.02 -18.82
C LYS A 127 9.87 -1.99 -17.69
N ASP A 128 11.13 -1.77 -18.05
CA ASP A 128 12.19 -1.47 -17.10
C ASP A 128 12.13 0.00 -16.62
N TYR A 129 13.08 0.40 -15.78
CA TYR A 129 13.21 1.77 -15.26
C TYR A 129 13.57 2.81 -16.35
N LYS A 130 14.01 2.38 -17.54
CA LYS A 130 14.28 3.21 -18.72
C LYS A 130 13.05 3.29 -19.65
N GLY A 131 11.96 2.57 -19.35
CA GLY A 131 10.76 2.49 -20.18
C GLY A 131 10.83 1.45 -21.31
N THR A 132 11.92 0.68 -21.40
CA THR A 132 12.15 -0.37 -22.40
C THR A 132 11.27 -1.57 -22.10
N VAL A 133 10.50 -2.05 -23.10
CA VAL A 133 9.64 -3.23 -22.91
C VAL A 133 10.47 -4.51 -22.94
N TYR A 134 10.65 -5.17 -21.80
CA TYR A 134 11.43 -6.41 -21.68
C TYR A 134 10.58 -7.69 -21.77
N LYS A 135 9.27 -7.61 -21.51
CA LYS A 135 8.34 -8.74 -21.65
C LYS A 135 7.02 -8.28 -22.27
N LYS A 136 6.47 -9.11 -23.16
CA LYS A 136 5.09 -9.01 -23.67
C LYS A 136 4.38 -10.34 -23.53
N GLU A 137 3.07 -10.31 -23.32
CA GLU A 137 2.20 -11.50 -23.27
C GLU A 137 0.78 -11.13 -23.72
N GLY A 138 0.13 -12.04 -24.45
CA GLY A 138 -1.30 -11.91 -24.75
C GLY A 138 -2.14 -12.26 -23.52
N MET A 139 -3.31 -11.64 -23.38
CA MET A 139 -4.26 -11.95 -22.31
C MET A 139 -5.68 -12.08 -22.84
N TYR A 140 -6.51 -12.87 -22.16
CA TYR A 140 -7.94 -13.00 -22.51
C TYR A 140 -8.64 -11.64 -22.35
N SER A 141 -9.50 -11.28 -23.31
CA SER A 141 -10.24 -10.01 -23.31
C SER A 141 -11.14 -9.90 -22.08
N PRO A 142 -10.87 -8.97 -21.14
CA PRO A 142 -11.72 -8.79 -19.96
C PRO A 142 -13.10 -8.23 -20.32
N VAL A 143 -13.21 -7.52 -21.46
CA VAL A 143 -14.50 -7.04 -22.00
C VAL A 143 -15.36 -8.23 -22.45
N SER A 144 -14.75 -9.21 -23.12
CA SER A 144 -15.43 -10.44 -23.57
C SER A 144 -15.71 -11.42 -22.43
N GLN A 145 -14.97 -11.33 -21.33
CA GLN A 145 -15.30 -11.99 -20.07
C GLN A 145 -16.55 -11.35 -19.43
N ASN A 146 -16.49 -10.06 -19.10
CA ASN A 146 -17.57 -9.36 -18.41
C ASN A 146 -18.87 -9.31 -19.24
N GLN A 147 -18.80 -9.29 -20.58
CA GLN A 147 -20.01 -9.41 -21.41
C GLN A 147 -20.78 -10.72 -21.16
N LYS A 148 -20.13 -11.83 -20.81
CA LYS A 148 -20.82 -13.08 -20.43
C LYS A 148 -21.56 -12.94 -19.10
N HIS A 149 -21.00 -12.19 -18.15
CA HIS A 149 -21.64 -11.88 -16.87
C HIS A 149 -22.89 -11.00 -17.10
N VAL A 150 -22.77 -9.98 -17.97
CA VAL A 150 -23.88 -9.14 -18.43
C VAL A 150 -24.98 -9.96 -19.10
N ASP A 151 -24.63 -10.85 -20.04
CA ASP A 151 -25.59 -11.71 -20.75
C ASP A 151 -26.38 -12.62 -19.78
N LEU A 152 -25.71 -13.17 -18.75
CA LEU A 152 -26.35 -13.98 -17.71
C LEU A 152 -27.34 -13.14 -16.90
N LEU A 153 -26.89 -11.99 -16.39
CA LEU A 153 -27.73 -11.09 -15.58
C LEU A 153 -28.93 -10.57 -16.39
N GLN A 154 -28.73 -10.21 -17.65
CA GLN A 154 -29.79 -9.72 -18.54
C GLN A 154 -30.86 -10.80 -18.76
N ARG A 155 -30.48 -12.05 -19.07
CA ARG A 155 -31.44 -13.16 -19.21
C ARG A 155 -32.20 -13.39 -17.91
N MET A 156 -31.48 -13.50 -16.80
CA MET A 156 -32.06 -13.74 -15.47
C MET A 156 -33.10 -12.66 -15.08
N LEU A 157 -32.82 -11.38 -15.33
CA LEU A 157 -33.74 -10.27 -15.03
C LEU A 157 -34.92 -10.15 -16.02
N ILE A 158 -34.74 -10.53 -17.29
CA ILE A 158 -35.82 -10.55 -18.30
C ILE A 158 -36.79 -11.71 -18.02
N ASP A 159 -36.29 -12.91 -17.79
CA ASP A 159 -37.09 -14.12 -17.59
C ASP A 159 -37.92 -14.02 -16.29
N ASN A 160 -37.35 -13.41 -15.25
CA ASN A 160 -38.04 -13.06 -14.00
C ASN A 160 -38.88 -11.77 -14.10
N LYS A 161 -39.02 -11.18 -15.30
CA LYS A 161 -39.89 -10.04 -15.65
C LYS A 161 -39.59 -8.73 -14.90
N LEU A 162 -38.38 -8.59 -14.36
CA LEU A 162 -37.91 -7.40 -13.64
C LEU A 162 -37.53 -6.27 -14.61
N ILE A 163 -37.04 -6.61 -15.80
CA ILE A 163 -36.74 -5.66 -16.89
C ILE A 163 -37.36 -6.13 -18.22
N LYS A 164 -37.42 -5.25 -19.23
CA LYS A 164 -37.91 -5.56 -20.58
C LYS A 164 -36.97 -5.09 -21.70
N LYS A 165 -36.63 -3.80 -21.69
CA LYS A 165 -35.72 -3.14 -22.65
C LYS A 165 -34.68 -2.25 -21.93
N LEU A 166 -34.39 -2.56 -20.67
CA LEU A 166 -33.38 -1.82 -19.91
C LEU A 166 -31.98 -2.25 -20.40
N PRO A 167 -31.10 -1.33 -20.81
CA PRO A 167 -29.75 -1.69 -21.18
C PRO A 167 -28.94 -2.11 -19.94
N ILE A 168 -28.17 -3.19 -20.09
CA ILE A 168 -27.11 -3.58 -19.16
C ILE A 168 -25.78 -3.43 -19.89
N TYR A 169 -24.83 -2.70 -19.32
CA TYR A 169 -23.54 -2.42 -19.94
C TYR A 169 -22.39 -3.12 -19.22
N SER A 170 -21.48 -3.72 -20.00
CA SER A 170 -20.17 -4.19 -19.54
C SER A 170 -19.22 -3.00 -19.40
N LEU A 171 -18.48 -2.92 -18.28
CA LEU A 171 -17.42 -1.95 -18.08
C LEU A 171 -16.24 -2.61 -17.35
N VAL A 172 -15.04 -2.53 -17.92
CA VAL A 172 -13.79 -2.99 -17.32
C VAL A 172 -13.07 -1.79 -16.71
N VAL A 173 -12.79 -1.87 -15.42
CA VAL A 173 -12.17 -0.79 -14.66
C VAL A 173 -10.74 -1.19 -14.24
N VAL A 174 -9.75 -0.51 -14.81
CA VAL A 174 -8.35 -0.70 -14.44
C VAL A 174 -8.06 0.09 -13.17
N ALA A 175 -7.82 -0.63 -12.08
CA ALA A 175 -7.67 -0.07 -10.73
C ALA A 175 -6.22 0.24 -10.32
N ASN A 176 -5.24 -0.09 -11.17
CA ASN A 176 -3.85 0.29 -10.96
C ASN A 176 -3.58 1.68 -11.57
N PRO A 177 -3.24 2.71 -10.78
CA PRO A 177 -2.92 4.04 -11.33
C PRO A 177 -1.71 4.01 -12.27
N LYS A 178 -0.71 3.14 -12.02
CA LYS A 178 0.56 3.08 -12.76
C LYS A 178 0.45 2.47 -14.16
N THR A 179 -0.60 1.68 -14.44
CA THR A 179 -0.81 1.07 -15.77
C THR A 179 -1.20 2.11 -16.82
N ILE A 180 -0.54 2.12 -17.97
CA ILE A 180 -0.98 2.87 -19.16
C ILE A 180 -1.91 1.97 -19.99
N ILE A 181 -2.97 2.55 -20.58
CA ILE A 181 -3.91 1.85 -21.45
C ILE A 181 -3.80 2.44 -22.87
N ASP A 182 -2.99 1.82 -23.73
CA ASP A 182 -2.94 2.14 -25.16
C ASP A 182 -4.10 1.46 -25.89
N LYS A 183 -5.25 2.14 -25.89
CA LYS A 183 -6.43 1.76 -26.67
C LYS A 183 -6.57 2.56 -27.98
N ARG A 184 -5.47 3.07 -28.57
CA ARG A 184 -5.53 3.89 -29.80
C ARG A 184 -6.25 3.18 -30.94
N PHE A 185 -5.79 1.98 -31.30
CA PHE A 185 -6.31 1.19 -32.43
C PHE A 185 -7.57 0.38 -32.09
N ALA A 186 -7.90 0.22 -30.80
CA ALA A 186 -9.04 -0.55 -30.31
C ALA A 186 -10.38 -0.21 -31.02
N PRO A 187 -11.20 -1.23 -31.37
CA PRO A 187 -12.59 -1.06 -31.82
C PRO A 187 -13.42 -0.18 -30.87
N THR A 188 -14.42 0.52 -31.41
CA THR A 188 -15.19 1.54 -30.67
C THR A 188 -15.94 0.94 -29.48
N GLU A 189 -16.46 -0.29 -29.61
CA GLU A 189 -17.14 -1.04 -28.56
C GLU A 189 -16.17 -1.30 -27.40
N VAL A 190 -15.01 -1.89 -27.68
CA VAL A 190 -13.96 -2.21 -26.70
C VAL A 190 -13.41 -0.93 -26.06
N LYS A 191 -13.15 0.11 -26.86
CA LYS A 191 -12.66 1.42 -26.44
C LYS A 191 -13.60 2.12 -25.45
N ASN A 192 -14.91 1.92 -25.59
CA ASN A 192 -15.93 2.45 -24.69
C ASN A 192 -16.22 1.55 -23.47
N CYS A 193 -15.69 0.33 -23.43
CA CYS A 193 -15.88 -0.61 -22.31
C CYS A 193 -14.63 -0.79 -21.43
N VAL A 194 -13.54 -0.03 -21.66
CA VAL A 194 -12.32 -0.06 -20.81
C VAL A 194 -11.99 1.34 -20.32
N VAL A 195 -11.96 1.55 -19.01
CA VAL A 195 -11.64 2.84 -18.34
C VAL A 195 -10.64 2.63 -17.20
N LYS A 196 -9.97 3.71 -16.76
CA LYS A 196 -9.35 3.72 -15.43
C LYS A 196 -10.37 4.08 -14.34
N TYR A 197 -10.06 3.75 -13.09
CA TYR A 197 -10.93 4.01 -11.94
C TYR A 197 -11.26 5.51 -11.75
N ASP A 198 -10.29 6.42 -11.93
CA ASP A 198 -10.46 7.88 -11.86
C ASP A 198 -11.43 8.44 -12.93
N GLN A 199 -11.61 7.72 -14.04
CA GLN A 199 -12.49 8.09 -15.14
C GLN A 199 -13.94 7.63 -14.92
N LEU A 200 -14.17 6.77 -13.92
CA LEU A 200 -15.42 6.04 -13.74
C LEU A 200 -16.63 6.98 -13.58
N LYS A 201 -16.53 8.01 -12.72
CA LYS A 201 -17.57 9.02 -12.51
C LYS A 201 -18.06 9.67 -13.81
N ASN A 202 -17.14 9.92 -14.75
CA ASN A 202 -17.46 10.57 -16.03
C ASN A 202 -18.18 9.61 -16.99
N GLU A 203 -17.74 8.36 -17.11
CA GLU A 203 -18.40 7.36 -17.95
C GLU A 203 -19.78 6.96 -17.39
N LEU A 204 -19.92 6.80 -16.06
CA LEU A 204 -21.22 6.62 -15.40
C LEU A 204 -22.17 7.78 -15.75
N THR A 205 -21.71 9.02 -15.59
CA THR A 205 -22.49 10.23 -15.87
C THR A 205 -22.90 10.32 -17.33
N LYS A 206 -22.00 9.96 -18.26
CA LYS A 206 -22.25 9.92 -19.70
C LYS A 206 -23.33 8.90 -20.06
N ARG A 207 -23.17 7.63 -19.67
CA ARG A 207 -24.15 6.55 -19.95
C ARG A 207 -25.53 6.85 -19.40
N ILE A 208 -25.60 7.42 -18.19
CA ILE A 208 -26.86 7.87 -17.56
C ILE A 208 -27.49 9.03 -18.36
N ASN A 209 -26.68 9.95 -18.91
CA ASN A 209 -27.20 11.06 -19.69
C ASN A 209 -27.64 10.70 -21.12
N GLU A 210 -27.06 9.65 -21.70
CA GLU A 210 -27.43 9.10 -23.02
C GLU A 210 -28.79 8.38 -22.97
N ASN A 211 -29.09 7.65 -21.90
CA ASN A 211 -30.29 6.80 -21.79
C ASN A 211 -31.51 7.48 -21.14
N LYS A 212 -31.78 8.76 -21.42
CA LYS A 212 -32.78 9.55 -20.64
C LYS A 212 -34.24 9.11 -20.77
N GLU A 213 -34.63 8.49 -21.88
CA GLU A 213 -36.05 8.18 -22.19
C GLU A 213 -36.60 7.00 -21.39
N VAL A 214 -35.77 6.01 -21.05
CA VAL A 214 -36.17 4.79 -20.33
C VAL A 214 -35.84 4.96 -18.85
N ARG A 215 -36.81 5.32 -18.00
CA ARG A 215 -36.57 5.49 -16.56
C ARG A 215 -37.46 4.57 -15.70
N MET A 216 -36.84 3.75 -14.86
CA MET A 216 -37.51 2.92 -13.86
C MET A 216 -37.79 3.70 -12.57
N SER A 217 -38.67 3.16 -11.72
CA SER A 217 -38.93 3.71 -10.38
C SER A 217 -37.87 3.26 -9.37
N GLU A 218 -37.68 4.02 -8.29
CA GLU A 218 -36.79 3.61 -7.18
C GLU A 218 -37.24 2.26 -6.57
N SER A 219 -38.56 1.99 -6.52
CA SER A 219 -39.11 0.69 -6.12
C SER A 219 -38.70 -0.46 -7.07
N THR A 220 -38.54 -0.17 -8.36
CA THR A 220 -38.00 -1.10 -9.34
C THR A 220 -36.50 -1.34 -9.11
N MET A 221 -35.73 -0.28 -8.82
CA MET A 221 -34.30 -0.39 -8.49
C MET A 221 -34.09 -1.28 -7.25
N TYR A 222 -34.82 -1.01 -6.16
CA TYR A 222 -34.78 -1.84 -4.95
C TYR A 222 -35.30 -3.26 -5.20
N GLY A 223 -36.33 -3.45 -6.02
CA GLY A 223 -36.83 -4.78 -6.39
C GLY A 223 -35.79 -5.63 -7.16
N ILE A 224 -35.02 -5.01 -8.06
CA ILE A 224 -33.89 -5.67 -8.74
C ILE A 224 -32.78 -5.99 -7.73
N ALA A 225 -32.43 -5.07 -6.84
CA ALA A 225 -31.41 -5.31 -5.81
C ALA A 225 -31.80 -6.42 -4.82
N GLU A 226 -33.05 -6.43 -4.34
CA GLU A 226 -33.63 -7.47 -3.48
C GLU A 226 -33.64 -8.84 -4.18
N PHE A 227 -33.96 -8.88 -5.47
CA PHE A 227 -33.90 -10.13 -6.27
C PHE A 227 -32.46 -10.63 -6.42
N ILE A 228 -31.50 -9.75 -6.73
CA ILE A 228 -30.09 -10.12 -6.87
C ILE A 228 -29.56 -10.65 -5.52
N MET A 229 -29.77 -9.93 -4.42
CA MET A 229 -29.38 -10.37 -3.07
C MET A 229 -30.01 -11.71 -2.66
N LYS A 230 -31.25 -11.98 -3.07
CA LYS A 230 -31.93 -13.26 -2.78
C LYS A 230 -31.32 -14.44 -3.54
N ASN A 231 -30.69 -14.21 -4.69
CA ASN A 231 -30.08 -15.24 -5.53
C ASN A 231 -28.54 -15.27 -5.45
N ASP A 232 -27.94 -14.44 -4.58
CA ASP A 232 -26.50 -14.44 -4.31
C ASP A 232 -26.09 -15.79 -3.68
N LYS A 233 -25.08 -16.43 -4.26
CA LYS A 233 -24.51 -17.70 -3.81
C LYS A 233 -22.98 -17.56 -3.63
N PRO A 234 -22.51 -16.95 -2.53
CA PRO A 234 -21.08 -16.85 -2.22
C PRO A 234 -20.37 -18.22 -2.27
N ILE A 235 -19.08 -18.21 -2.60
CA ILE A 235 -18.24 -19.42 -2.54
C ILE A 235 -17.45 -19.40 -1.23
N GLU A 236 -17.75 -20.36 -0.35
CA GLU A 236 -16.76 -20.78 0.65
C GLU A 236 -15.69 -21.62 -0.05
N MET A 237 -14.44 -21.14 -0.06
CA MET A 237 -13.34 -21.88 -0.66
C MET A 237 -12.71 -22.85 0.34
N ASP A 238 -12.70 -24.14 -0.01
CA ASP A 238 -11.94 -25.16 0.70
C ASP A 238 -10.47 -25.13 0.25
N TYR A 239 -9.71 -24.21 0.83
CA TYR A 239 -8.28 -24.05 0.57
C TYR A 239 -7.45 -25.27 0.97
N VAL A 240 -7.90 -26.04 1.97
CA VAL A 240 -7.25 -27.30 2.41
C VAL A 240 -7.27 -28.31 1.28
N LYS A 241 -8.43 -28.50 0.66
CA LYS A 241 -8.59 -29.37 -0.51
C LYS A 241 -7.98 -28.79 -1.79
N MET A 242 -8.04 -27.48 -1.99
CA MET A 242 -7.51 -26.80 -3.18
C MET A 242 -5.98 -26.93 -3.29
N PHE A 243 -5.26 -26.73 -2.18
CA PHE A 243 -3.80 -26.78 -2.15
C PHE A 243 -3.25 -28.10 -1.59
N ASN A 244 -4.12 -29.08 -1.29
CA ASN A 244 -3.76 -30.37 -0.69
C ASN A 244 -2.94 -30.19 0.61
N LEU A 245 -3.43 -29.34 1.51
CA LEU A 245 -2.76 -28.95 2.74
C LEU A 245 -2.78 -30.07 3.78
N LYS A 246 -1.62 -30.38 4.36
CA LYS A 246 -1.46 -31.28 5.49
C LYS A 246 -1.61 -30.47 6.77
N ILE A 247 -2.84 -30.41 7.28
CA ILE A 247 -3.11 -29.74 8.56
C ILE A 247 -2.35 -30.44 9.68
N LYS A 248 -1.56 -29.68 10.45
CA LYS A 248 -0.82 -30.16 11.61
C LYS A 248 -1.79 -30.82 12.61
N PRO A 249 -1.54 -32.07 13.08
CA PRO A 249 -2.28 -32.64 14.20
C PRO A 249 -2.22 -31.72 15.43
N GLN A 250 -3.28 -31.65 16.25
CA GLN A 250 -3.33 -30.75 17.42
C GLN A 250 -2.18 -30.97 18.42
N GLU A 251 -1.63 -32.19 18.49
CA GLU A 251 -0.46 -32.50 19.30
C GLU A 251 0.86 -32.03 18.65
N GLN A 252 0.94 -31.97 17.31
CA GLN A 252 2.08 -31.34 16.63
C GLN A 252 1.98 -29.82 16.69
N ILE A 253 0.79 -29.21 16.56
CA ILE A 253 0.57 -27.77 16.77
C ILE A 253 1.16 -27.36 18.13
N ARG A 254 0.75 -28.00 19.24
CA ARG A 254 1.30 -27.70 20.58
C ARG A 254 2.81 -27.90 20.73
N ASN A 255 3.38 -28.86 20.01
CA ASN A 255 4.82 -29.15 20.03
C ASN A 255 5.63 -28.30 19.03
N GLU A 256 4.96 -27.55 18.15
CA GLU A 256 5.55 -26.62 17.20
C GLU A 256 5.32 -25.16 17.61
N GLU A 257 4.20 -24.80 18.23
CA GLU A 257 4.02 -23.57 19.02
C GLU A 257 5.20 -23.41 20.00
N ALA A 258 5.50 -24.48 20.76
CA ALA A 258 6.63 -24.54 21.69
C ALA A 258 8.04 -24.55 21.04
N LYS A 259 8.14 -24.44 19.70
CA LYS A 259 9.41 -24.37 18.94
C LYS A 259 9.49 -23.15 18.03
N GLU A 260 8.41 -22.74 17.39
CA GLU A 260 8.24 -21.47 16.67
C GLU A 260 8.37 -20.29 17.66
N GLU A 261 7.98 -20.47 18.93
CA GLU A 261 8.34 -19.58 20.05
C GLU A 261 9.86 -19.39 20.29
N VAL A 262 10.71 -20.19 19.64
CA VAL A 262 12.19 -20.13 19.68
C VAL A 262 12.77 -19.78 18.29
N LYS A 263 11.92 -19.53 17.28
CA LYS A 263 12.31 -19.49 15.86
C LYS A 263 11.75 -18.31 15.06
N VAL A 264 10.64 -17.69 15.48
CA VAL A 264 9.96 -16.64 14.69
C VAL A 264 10.54 -15.25 15.01
N LEU A 265 11.71 -14.98 14.41
CA LEU A 265 12.28 -13.65 14.18
C LEU A 265 12.93 -13.63 12.79
N ASP A 266 12.89 -12.46 12.13
CA ASP A 266 13.32 -12.18 10.74
C ASP A 266 12.42 -12.89 9.68
N GLU A 267 11.89 -12.32 8.57
CA GLU A 267 11.78 -10.96 7.96
C GLU A 267 10.39 -10.91 7.19
N GLU A 268 9.94 -10.00 6.31
CA GLU A 268 10.43 -8.76 5.65
C GLU A 268 10.02 -7.46 6.43
N THR A 269 9.87 -6.30 5.75
CA THR A 269 9.50 -4.99 6.33
C THR A 269 8.54 -4.16 5.45
N VAL A 270 7.68 -3.30 6.05
CA VAL A 270 7.22 -2.02 5.45
C VAL A 270 6.94 -0.99 6.56
N PRO A 271 7.51 0.24 6.55
CA PRO A 271 8.57 0.78 5.70
C PRO A 271 9.89 1.07 6.45
N VAL A 272 10.99 0.97 5.70
CA VAL A 272 12.39 1.04 6.17
C VAL A 272 12.68 2.22 7.13
N ILE A 273 13.06 1.88 8.37
CA ILE A 273 14.07 2.51 9.26
C ILE A 273 13.86 2.07 10.73
N ASN A 274 12.64 1.65 11.11
CA ASN A 274 12.24 1.45 12.52
C ASN A 274 11.98 -0.02 12.90
N ASP A 275 12.16 -0.95 11.96
CA ASP A 275 11.77 -2.37 12.09
C ASP A 275 12.60 -3.12 13.16
N GLU A 276 13.91 -2.88 13.24
CA GLU A 276 14.78 -3.53 14.24
C GLU A 276 14.40 -3.17 15.69
N LEU A 277 13.98 -1.92 15.92
CA LEU A 277 13.48 -1.47 17.23
C LEU A 277 12.13 -2.11 17.55
N TYR A 278 11.24 -2.20 16.55
CA TYR A 278 9.95 -2.87 16.68
C TYR A 278 10.13 -4.33 17.08
N GLU A 279 11.03 -5.07 16.43
CA GLU A 279 11.32 -6.47 16.76
C GLU A 279 12.00 -6.64 18.13
N LYS A 280 12.95 -5.78 18.51
CA LYS A 280 13.55 -5.81 19.85
C LYS A 280 12.50 -5.59 20.96
N LEU A 281 11.56 -4.66 20.76
CA LEU A 281 10.45 -4.41 21.68
C LEU A 281 9.42 -5.55 21.69
N LYS A 282 9.06 -6.09 20.52
CA LYS A 282 8.18 -7.26 20.37
C LYS A 282 8.72 -8.49 21.10
N ASN A 283 10.01 -8.75 21.01
CA ASN A 283 10.69 -9.78 21.79
C ASN A 283 10.59 -9.55 23.30
N TYR A 284 10.91 -8.35 23.76
CA TYR A 284 10.79 -7.98 25.16
C TYR A 284 9.37 -8.21 25.70
N ARG A 285 8.34 -7.80 24.95
CA ARG A 285 6.94 -8.06 25.27
C ARG A 285 6.64 -9.55 25.41
N ILE A 286 7.14 -10.38 24.49
CA ILE A 286 6.95 -11.84 24.50
C ILE A 286 7.63 -12.46 25.73
N ILE A 287 8.88 -12.10 26.02
CA ILE A 287 9.65 -12.62 27.16
C ILE A 287 8.96 -12.25 28.49
N LYS A 288 8.63 -10.98 28.71
CA LYS A 288 8.00 -10.53 29.96
C LYS A 288 6.59 -11.09 30.16
N ALA A 289 5.83 -11.29 29.09
CA ALA A 289 4.53 -11.94 29.14
C ALA A 289 4.64 -13.41 29.61
N LYS A 290 5.63 -14.15 29.10
CA LYS A 290 5.92 -15.53 29.53
C LYS A 290 6.42 -15.58 30.97
N GLU A 291 7.38 -14.72 31.36
CA GLU A 291 7.89 -14.62 32.74
C GLU A 291 6.76 -14.41 33.76
N LYS A 292 5.86 -13.46 33.49
CA LYS A 292 4.72 -13.12 34.37
C LYS A 292 3.48 -14.00 34.15
N LYS A 293 3.47 -14.90 33.16
CA LYS A 293 2.34 -15.76 32.74
C LYS A 293 1.05 -14.98 32.43
N ILE A 294 1.20 -13.85 31.75
CA ILE A 294 0.11 -12.95 31.34
C ILE A 294 0.02 -12.83 29.81
N PRO A 295 -1.15 -12.52 29.22
CA PRO A 295 -1.26 -12.26 27.78
C PRO A 295 -0.40 -11.07 27.33
N LEU A 296 0.17 -11.14 26.13
CA LEU A 296 1.09 -10.14 25.55
C LEU A 296 0.64 -8.69 25.72
N TYR A 297 -0.65 -8.42 25.49
CA TYR A 297 -1.24 -7.08 25.51
C TYR A 297 -1.31 -6.44 26.91
N TYR A 298 -1.15 -7.22 28.00
CA TYR A 298 -1.06 -6.67 29.36
C TYR A 298 0.29 -6.01 29.65
N VAL A 299 1.37 -6.45 28.99
CA VAL A 299 2.68 -5.77 29.02
C VAL A 299 2.53 -4.47 28.21
N TYR A 300 2.24 -4.59 26.92
CA TYR A 300 1.66 -3.50 26.12
C TYR A 300 1.02 -3.98 24.80
N ASN A 301 0.01 -3.26 24.32
CA ASN A 301 -0.70 -3.56 23.08
C ASN A 301 0.04 -3.05 21.83
N ASN A 302 -0.48 -3.36 20.62
CA ASN A 302 0.21 -3.02 19.37
C ASN A 302 0.29 -1.50 19.12
N LYS A 303 -0.73 -0.73 19.49
CA LYS A 303 -0.67 0.73 19.41
C LYS A 303 0.37 1.31 20.37
N GLU A 304 0.44 0.80 21.61
CA GLU A 304 1.48 1.18 22.57
C GLU A 304 2.89 0.82 22.04
N MET A 305 3.03 -0.23 21.23
CA MET A 305 4.28 -0.62 20.56
C MET A 305 4.62 0.31 19.38
N GLU A 306 3.65 0.65 18.54
CA GLU A 306 3.79 1.65 17.48
C GLU A 306 4.20 3.02 18.07
N ASP A 307 3.56 3.45 19.15
CA ASP A 307 3.87 4.72 19.82
C ASP A 307 5.26 4.69 20.49
N LEU A 308 5.71 3.55 21.05
CA LEU A 308 7.10 3.37 21.53
C LEU A 308 8.13 3.52 20.40
N VAL A 309 7.87 2.86 19.27
CA VAL A 309 8.76 2.82 18.10
C VAL A 309 8.81 4.19 17.41
N LEU A 310 7.70 4.93 17.39
CA LEU A 310 7.61 6.28 16.85
C LEU A 310 8.31 7.34 17.73
N ASN A 311 8.15 7.28 19.05
CA ASN A 311 8.64 8.32 19.96
C ASN A 311 10.02 8.02 20.59
N GLN A 312 10.50 6.77 20.49
CA GLN A 312 11.84 6.32 20.89
C GLN A 312 12.28 6.84 22.29
N PRO A 313 11.51 6.54 23.37
CA PRO A 313 11.76 7.12 24.68
C PRO A 313 13.07 6.61 25.31
N THR A 314 13.94 7.55 25.68
CA THR A 314 15.24 7.28 26.32
C THR A 314 15.28 7.64 27.81
N THR A 315 14.18 8.12 28.39
CA THR A 315 14.02 8.37 29.83
C THR A 315 12.60 7.99 30.31
N ILE A 316 12.43 7.78 31.61
CA ILE A 316 11.15 7.36 32.21
C ILE A 316 10.08 8.47 32.07
N GLU A 317 10.51 9.73 32.12
CA GLU A 317 9.67 10.92 31.94
C GLU A 317 9.16 11.07 30.50
N HIS A 318 9.93 10.59 29.51
CA HIS A 318 9.47 10.55 28.11
C HIS A 318 8.57 9.31 27.87
N LEU A 319 8.90 8.17 28.47
CA LEU A 319 8.07 6.96 28.40
C LEU A 319 6.66 7.19 28.99
N SER A 320 6.55 7.86 30.13
CA SER A 320 5.25 8.10 30.80
C SER A 320 4.31 9.06 30.06
N GLN A 321 4.81 9.76 29.03
CA GLN A 321 3.98 10.58 28.13
C GLN A 321 3.28 9.73 27.05
N ILE A 322 3.70 8.49 26.83
CA ILE A 322 3.09 7.59 25.86
C ILE A 322 1.78 7.04 26.42
N LYS A 323 0.70 7.21 25.64
CA LYS A 323 -0.69 6.94 26.08
C LYS A 323 -0.93 5.45 26.34
N GLY A 324 -0.71 5.05 27.58
CA GLY A 324 -0.85 3.67 28.05
C GLY A 324 0.23 3.26 29.05
N PHE A 325 1.39 3.95 29.04
CA PHE A 325 2.46 3.80 30.02
C PHE A 325 2.20 4.67 31.26
N GLY A 326 1.19 4.27 32.03
CA GLY A 326 0.99 4.80 33.38
C GLY A 326 2.09 4.35 34.34
N GLU A 327 2.23 5.06 35.46
CA GLU A 327 3.23 4.88 36.54
C GLU A 327 3.64 3.41 36.77
N LYS A 328 2.68 2.54 37.08
CA LYS A 328 2.90 1.10 37.30
C LYS A 328 3.55 0.34 36.11
N LYS A 329 3.26 0.70 34.86
CA LYS A 329 3.96 0.11 33.69
C LYS A 329 5.39 0.66 33.55
N CYS A 330 5.60 1.93 33.88
CA CYS A 330 6.95 2.52 33.88
C CYS A 330 7.83 1.89 34.96
N GLU A 331 7.27 1.62 36.14
CA GLU A 331 7.93 0.85 37.21
C GLU A 331 8.21 -0.61 36.79
N GLU A 332 7.20 -1.32 36.26
CA GLU A 332 7.31 -2.76 35.97
C GLU A 332 8.10 -3.12 34.71
N TYR A 333 8.26 -2.19 33.75
CA TYR A 333 8.84 -2.48 32.42
C TYR A 333 9.71 -1.35 31.84
N GLY A 334 9.71 -0.15 32.44
CA GLY A 334 10.19 1.05 31.74
C GLY A 334 11.70 1.13 31.53
N ASN A 335 12.49 0.69 32.50
CA ASN A 335 13.95 0.70 32.41
C ASN A 335 14.45 -0.17 31.26
N ASP A 336 13.95 -1.42 31.18
CA ASP A 336 14.29 -2.39 30.15
C ASP A 336 13.94 -1.85 28.74
N ILE A 337 12.75 -1.26 28.58
CA ILE A 337 12.29 -0.63 27.32
C ILE A 337 13.24 0.51 26.90
N ILE A 338 13.64 1.36 27.84
CA ILE A 338 14.57 2.47 27.61
C ILE A 338 15.97 1.97 27.24
N GLU A 339 16.44 0.89 27.85
CA GLU A 339 17.73 0.27 27.53
C GLU A 339 17.72 -0.34 26.12
N ILE A 340 16.62 -1.00 25.73
CA ILE A 340 16.40 -1.49 24.36
C ILE A 340 16.48 -0.34 23.35
N VAL A 341 15.75 0.75 23.56
CA VAL A 341 15.78 1.94 22.67
C VAL A 341 17.20 2.52 22.57
N LYS A 342 17.89 2.71 23.70
CA LYS A 342 19.28 3.21 23.72
C LYS A 342 20.26 2.29 23.00
N SER A 343 20.10 0.97 23.14
CA SER A 343 20.94 -0.03 22.49
C SER A 343 20.79 0.01 20.96
N PHE A 344 19.55 0.19 20.47
CA PHE A 344 19.25 0.30 19.05
C PHE A 344 19.84 1.55 18.42
N LEU A 345 19.64 2.73 19.03
CA LEU A 345 20.16 4.00 18.49
C LEU A 345 21.68 3.92 18.31
N LYS A 346 22.40 3.45 19.35
CA LYS A 346 23.86 3.26 19.34
C LYS A 346 24.37 2.19 18.35
N GLN A 347 23.48 1.29 17.90
CA GLN A 347 23.78 0.28 16.88
C GLN A 347 23.54 0.84 15.47
N SER A 348 22.45 1.60 15.26
CA SER A 348 22.14 2.24 13.97
C SER A 348 23.21 3.25 13.54
N GLU A 349 23.79 4.00 14.49
CA GLU A 349 24.91 4.93 14.22
C GLU A 349 26.08 4.24 13.51
N LYS A 350 26.51 3.06 14.00
CA LYS A 350 27.61 2.27 13.40
C LYS A 350 27.31 1.69 12.03
N ILE A 351 26.04 1.33 11.78
CA ILE A 351 25.62 0.78 10.49
C ILE A 351 25.70 1.86 9.41
N VAL A 352 25.32 3.10 9.75
CA VAL A 352 25.43 4.27 8.87
C VAL A 352 26.90 4.58 8.53
N GLU A 353 27.82 4.55 9.50
CA GLU A 353 29.26 4.69 9.26
C GLU A 353 29.78 3.62 8.27
N THR A 354 29.36 2.37 8.46
CA THR A 354 29.82 1.22 7.64
C THR A 354 29.24 1.24 6.21
N ALA A 355 28.01 1.74 6.03
CA ALA A 355 27.36 1.88 4.72
C ALA A 355 28.02 2.98 3.88
N GLN A 356 28.30 4.14 4.47
CA GLN A 356 28.99 5.25 3.80
C GLN A 356 30.40 4.86 3.35
N GLU A 357 31.09 3.99 4.11
CA GLU A 357 32.36 3.40 3.71
C GLU A 357 32.29 2.42 2.52
N LYS A 358 31.11 1.89 2.20
CA LYS A 358 30.88 1.06 0.99
C LYS A 358 30.53 1.92 -0.22
N GLU A 359 29.56 2.81 -0.09
CA GLU A 359 29.16 3.72 -1.17
C GLU A 359 30.38 4.50 -1.70
N LEU A 360 31.22 5.02 -0.80
CA LEU A 360 32.45 5.73 -1.17
C LEU A 360 33.46 4.86 -1.96
N LYS A 361 33.49 3.53 -1.75
CA LYS A 361 34.38 2.62 -2.47
C LYS A 361 33.82 2.21 -3.84
N GLU A 362 32.51 2.35 -4.05
CA GLU A 362 31.85 2.13 -5.33
C GLU A 362 31.82 3.42 -6.17
N GLU A 363 31.57 4.59 -5.57
CA GLU A 363 31.79 5.90 -6.20
C GLU A 363 33.23 6.06 -6.71
N ILE A 364 34.24 5.61 -5.95
CA ILE A 364 35.65 5.64 -6.39
C ILE A 364 35.84 4.83 -7.69
N LYS A 365 35.30 3.61 -7.77
CA LYS A 365 35.40 2.75 -8.96
C LYS A 365 34.72 3.32 -10.20
N GLU A 366 33.59 4.03 -10.05
CA GLU A 366 32.97 4.73 -11.18
C GLU A 366 33.75 6.00 -11.57
N SER A 367 34.40 6.67 -10.61
CA SER A 367 35.23 7.86 -10.87
C SER A 367 36.55 7.54 -11.58
N GLU A 368 37.16 6.38 -11.32
CA GLU A 368 38.36 5.88 -12.01
C GLU A 368 38.15 5.63 -13.52
N ALA A 369 36.90 5.68 -14.01
CA ALA A 369 36.55 5.45 -15.40
C ALA A 369 36.26 6.73 -16.24
N ASN A 370 36.31 7.94 -15.65
CA ASN A 370 36.07 9.20 -16.38
C ASN A 370 37.01 10.33 -15.92
N GLU A 371 38.13 10.49 -16.62
CA GLU A 371 39.17 11.51 -16.35
C GLU A 371 38.79 12.94 -16.78
N GLU A 372 37.78 13.59 -16.18
CA GLU A 372 37.59 15.05 -16.34
C GLU A 372 36.69 15.73 -15.26
N LYS A 373 37.04 15.67 -13.96
CA LYS A 373 36.57 16.60 -12.86
C LYS A 373 37.08 16.26 -11.44
N VAL A 374 38.38 16.09 -11.25
CA VAL A 374 38.93 15.52 -10.00
C VAL A 374 38.98 16.52 -8.81
N GLU A 375 39.12 17.83 -9.05
CA GLU A 375 39.45 18.79 -8.00
C GLU A 375 38.28 19.14 -7.04
N ASP A 376 37.09 19.47 -7.58
CA ASP A 376 35.89 19.82 -6.79
C ASP A 376 35.53 18.78 -5.71
N LEU A 377 35.77 17.49 -6.01
CA LEU A 377 35.45 16.37 -5.14
C LEU A 377 36.23 16.41 -3.82
N ARG A 378 37.44 16.98 -3.81
CA ARG A 378 38.30 17.03 -2.61
C ARG A 378 37.77 18.00 -1.55
N LEU A 379 37.37 19.21 -1.95
CA LEU A 379 36.76 20.18 -1.03
C LEU A 379 35.40 19.68 -0.52
N ILE A 380 34.58 19.11 -1.42
CA ILE A 380 33.27 18.54 -1.05
C ILE A 380 33.44 17.42 -0.01
N LYS A 381 34.48 16.59 -0.12
CA LYS A 381 34.76 15.49 0.82
C LYS A 381 35.09 15.99 2.23
N GLU A 382 35.98 16.98 2.36
CA GLU A 382 36.33 17.53 3.68
C GLU A 382 35.20 18.37 4.28
N LEU A 383 34.42 19.11 3.47
CA LEU A 383 33.22 19.81 3.96
C LEU A 383 32.10 18.84 4.41
N LYS A 384 31.87 17.72 3.69
CA LYS A 384 30.96 16.64 4.12
C LYS A 384 31.37 16.08 5.49
N LYS A 385 32.66 15.79 5.66
CA LYS A 385 33.27 15.22 6.88
C LYS A 385 33.20 16.17 8.07
N PHE A 386 33.57 17.43 7.88
CA PHE A 386 33.44 18.48 8.91
C PHE A 386 31.98 18.65 9.36
N ARG A 387 31.05 18.70 8.40
CA ARG A 387 29.62 18.81 8.68
C ARG A 387 29.12 17.68 9.58
N TYR A 388 29.57 16.45 9.33
CA TYR A 388 29.24 15.29 10.15
C TYR A 388 29.87 15.38 11.55
N GLN A 389 31.14 15.76 11.66
CA GLN A 389 31.80 15.94 12.95
C GLN A 389 31.07 16.97 13.84
N LYS A 390 30.72 18.14 13.28
CA LYS A 390 29.94 19.17 14.00
C LYS A 390 28.48 18.79 14.27
N SER A 391 27.90 17.89 13.50
CA SER A 391 26.54 17.38 13.76
C SER A 391 26.52 16.46 14.96
N GLN A 392 27.54 15.59 15.09
CA GLN A 392 27.71 14.74 16.27
C GLN A 392 28.08 15.56 17.52
N GLU A 393 29.03 16.50 17.42
CA GLU A 393 29.41 17.40 18.54
C GLU A 393 28.21 18.15 19.14
N ALA A 394 27.30 18.64 18.29
CA ALA A 394 26.12 19.40 18.71
C ALA A 394 24.84 18.56 18.91
N THR A 395 24.90 17.24 18.65
CA THR A 395 23.73 16.32 18.67
C THR A 395 22.55 16.84 17.83
N ILE A 396 22.82 17.27 16.60
CA ILE A 396 21.82 17.75 15.63
C ILE A 396 21.97 17.05 14.26
N PRO A 397 20.91 16.91 13.45
CA PRO A 397 21.03 16.37 12.10
C PRO A 397 22.03 17.14 11.21
N PRO A 398 22.88 16.46 10.40
CA PRO A 398 23.95 17.09 9.62
C PRO A 398 23.54 18.27 8.73
N TYR A 399 22.34 18.21 8.14
CA TYR A 399 21.85 19.27 7.25
C TYR A 399 21.50 20.59 7.96
N LEU A 400 21.38 20.59 9.31
CA LEU A 400 21.17 21.81 10.08
C LEU A 400 22.47 22.60 10.28
N VAL A 401 23.62 21.93 10.40
CA VAL A 401 24.94 22.56 10.38
C VAL A 401 25.11 23.32 9.05
N PHE A 402 25.00 22.61 7.92
CA PHE A 402 24.66 23.22 6.62
C PHE A 402 24.13 22.20 5.60
N ASN A 403 23.15 22.60 4.80
CA ASN A 403 22.56 21.75 3.76
C ASN A 403 23.42 21.70 2.49
N ASN A 404 23.06 20.85 1.53
CA ASN A 404 23.90 20.65 0.32
C ASN A 404 23.97 21.92 -0.57
N LYS A 405 22.93 22.76 -0.62
CA LYS A 405 22.96 24.03 -1.37
C LYS A 405 23.91 25.04 -0.72
N GLU A 406 23.93 25.09 0.61
CA GLU A 406 24.90 25.90 1.37
C GLU A 406 26.33 25.37 1.18
N MET A 407 26.53 24.04 1.14
CA MET A 407 27.83 23.42 0.87
C MET A 407 28.36 23.73 -0.54
N PHE A 408 27.53 23.61 -1.58
CA PHE A 408 27.94 23.98 -2.94
C PHE A 408 28.21 25.48 -3.07
N ALA A 409 27.48 26.34 -2.33
CA ALA A 409 27.77 27.77 -2.28
C ALA A 409 29.12 28.10 -1.60
N LEU A 410 29.61 27.27 -0.68
CA LEU A 410 31.00 27.39 -0.18
C LEU A 410 32.02 27.07 -1.27
N CYS A 411 31.82 25.99 -2.03
CA CYS A 411 32.72 25.60 -3.13
C CYS A 411 32.73 26.63 -4.27
N ASP A 412 31.59 27.24 -4.58
CA ASP A 412 31.42 28.26 -5.63
C ASP A 412 31.88 29.67 -5.20
N LYS A 413 32.02 29.96 -3.90
CA LYS A 413 32.42 31.29 -3.41
C LYS A 413 33.76 31.33 -2.68
N LEU A 414 34.28 30.18 -2.24
CA LEU A 414 35.58 30.00 -1.57
C LEU A 414 35.96 31.16 -0.63
N PRO A 415 35.10 31.52 0.36
CA PRO A 415 35.38 32.63 1.27
C PRO A 415 36.72 32.45 1.99
N SER A 416 37.39 33.56 2.26
CA SER A 416 38.70 33.62 2.93
C SER A 416 38.63 34.37 4.27
N THR A 417 37.53 35.10 4.50
CA THR A 417 37.27 35.86 5.74
C THR A 417 35.88 35.55 6.29
N LEU A 418 35.65 35.82 7.58
CA LEU A 418 34.34 35.63 8.20
C LEU A 418 33.27 36.57 7.60
N GLU A 419 33.67 37.76 7.14
CA GLU A 419 32.77 38.68 6.43
C GLU A 419 32.40 38.22 5.02
N GLU A 420 33.28 37.51 4.32
CA GLU A 420 32.94 36.83 3.06
C GLU A 420 32.03 35.64 3.33
N LEU A 421 32.32 34.84 4.37
CA LEU A 421 31.49 33.70 4.76
C LEU A 421 30.06 34.14 5.12
N GLN A 422 29.90 35.26 5.83
CA GLN A 422 28.59 35.83 6.18
C GLN A 422 27.78 36.34 4.96
N LYS A 423 28.44 36.49 3.79
CA LYS A 423 27.80 36.82 2.50
C LYS A 423 27.42 35.57 1.69
N VAL A 424 27.84 34.37 2.10
CA VAL A 424 27.46 33.10 1.44
C VAL A 424 26.00 32.76 1.76
N PRO A 425 25.14 32.46 0.76
CA PRO A 425 23.73 32.17 1.00
C PRO A 425 23.49 31.03 2.01
N GLY A 426 22.91 31.39 3.16
CA GLY A 426 22.58 30.48 4.26
C GLY A 426 23.50 30.60 5.49
N PHE A 427 24.72 31.09 5.32
CA PHE A 427 25.67 31.34 6.42
C PHE A 427 25.38 32.66 7.13
N LYS A 428 24.29 32.65 7.92
CA LYS A 428 23.97 33.75 8.83
C LYS A 428 24.92 33.78 10.03
N GLU A 429 24.92 34.93 10.71
CA GLU A 429 25.75 35.30 11.87
C GLU A 429 25.96 34.18 12.90
N GLU A 430 24.92 33.43 13.24
CA GLU A 430 24.98 32.29 14.17
C GLU A 430 25.79 31.10 13.62
N LYS A 431 25.60 30.70 12.36
CA LYS A 431 26.42 29.65 11.71
C LYS A 431 27.87 30.11 11.52
N VAL A 432 28.08 31.39 11.18
CA VAL A 432 29.42 31.98 11.03
C VAL A 432 30.16 31.99 12.38
N LYS A 433 29.46 32.33 13.47
CA LYS A 433 30.00 32.29 14.84
C LYS A 433 30.33 30.88 15.30
N ASN A 434 29.47 29.90 15.01
CA ASN A 434 29.59 28.54 15.54
C ASN A 434 30.53 27.64 14.72
N TYR A 435 30.65 27.86 13.41
CA TYR A 435 31.37 26.96 12.48
C TYR A 435 32.37 27.67 11.56
N GLY A 436 32.38 29.01 11.53
CA GLY A 436 33.01 29.75 10.44
C GLY A 436 34.53 29.71 10.40
N LYS A 437 35.22 29.61 11.53
CA LYS A 437 36.68 29.50 11.57
C LYS A 437 37.15 28.20 10.93
N ASP A 438 36.58 27.09 11.39
CA ASP A 438 36.90 25.74 10.94
C ASP A 438 36.62 25.56 9.43
N ILE A 439 35.50 26.11 8.94
CA ILE A 439 35.16 26.11 7.50
C ILE A 439 36.20 26.89 6.68
N LEU A 440 36.65 28.05 7.14
CA LEU A 440 37.69 28.84 6.47
C LEU A 440 39.06 28.13 6.49
N GLU A 441 39.38 27.41 7.57
CA GLU A 441 40.61 26.61 7.66
C GLU A 441 40.62 25.46 6.62
N ILE A 442 39.48 24.78 6.44
CA ILE A 442 39.29 23.73 5.42
C ILE A 442 39.42 24.32 4.01
N ILE A 443 38.85 25.51 3.77
CA ILE A 443 38.90 26.18 2.46
C ILE A 443 40.32 26.70 2.16
N SER A 444 41.08 27.19 3.15
CA SER A 444 42.51 27.53 2.95
C SER A 444 43.30 26.29 2.57
N LYS A 445 43.19 25.20 3.37
CA LYS A 445 43.85 23.91 3.11
C LYS A 445 43.49 23.25 1.77
N TYR A 446 42.46 23.75 1.07
CA TYR A 446 42.14 23.37 -0.31
C TYR A 446 42.73 24.32 -1.35
N LYS A 447 42.87 25.62 -1.06
CA LYS A 447 43.57 26.59 -1.92
C LYS A 447 45.09 26.43 -1.90
N ASP A 448 45.63 25.92 -0.80
CA ASP A 448 47.07 25.80 -0.52
C ASP A 448 47.67 24.45 -0.98
N ALA A 449 46.90 23.55 -1.60
CA ALA A 449 47.26 22.12 -1.72
C ALA A 449 46.66 21.35 -2.91
#